data_AF-A0A1Z3HL11-F1
#
_entry.id   AF-A0A1Z3HL11-F1
#
_cell.length_a   1.000
_cell.length_b   1.000
_cell.length_c   1.000
_cell.angle_alpha   90.00
_cell.angle_beta   90.00
_cell.angle_gamma   90.00
#
_symmetry.space_group_name_H-M   'P 1'
#
loop_
_entity.id
_entity.type
_entity.pdbx_description
1 polymer ?
#
loop_
_entity_poly.entity_id
_entity_poly.type
_entity_poly.pdbx_seq_one_letter_code
_entity_poly.pdbx_strand_id
1 'polypeptide(L)'
;MTVDLPPERLDQLLTGQLILQAQQVTWLGRLHSPAQLQALRALSQQGDAPFREAITRLVTALETLETTAALSAPLPTRPQPSQLPPALQPVLLIGRARIRYHGLMTVQEGQDLRALFDTAPDKQAVTDLFEAAANRGLQGSELRLRARRGSAAPSDLLPLSPRSLDESSN
;
A
#
# COMPACT_ATOMS: atom_id res chain seq x y z
N MET A 1 -17.65 31.02 -6.10
CA MET A 1 -18.43 29.94 -6.74
C MET A 1 -19.25 29.29 -5.64
N THR A 2 -20.49 29.74 -5.45
CA THR A 2 -21.36 29.29 -4.35
C THR A 2 -22.00 27.99 -4.79
N VAL A 3 -21.52 26.87 -4.25
CA VAL A 3 -22.14 25.56 -4.50
C VAL A 3 -23.36 25.50 -3.60
N ASP A 4 -24.53 25.69 -4.19
CA ASP A 4 -25.82 25.44 -3.56
C ASP A 4 -25.98 23.92 -3.42
N LEU A 5 -25.82 23.42 -2.19
CA LEU A 5 -25.96 21.99 -1.91
C LEU A 5 -27.42 21.72 -1.56
N PRO A 6 -28.13 20.85 -2.31
CA PRO A 6 -29.52 20.52 -2.01
C PRO A 6 -29.65 19.89 -0.61
N PRO A 7 -30.75 20.14 0.12
CA PRO A 7 -30.91 19.73 1.52
C PRO A 7 -30.73 18.22 1.74
N GLU A 8 -31.18 17.41 0.78
CA GLU A 8 -31.03 15.95 0.83
C GLU A 8 -29.56 15.48 0.86
N ARG A 9 -28.65 16.26 0.24
CA ARG A 9 -27.20 15.96 0.29
C ARG A 9 -26.55 16.45 1.56
N LEU A 10 -27.05 17.53 2.18
CA LEU A 10 -26.57 18.00 3.47
C LEU A 10 -26.83 16.91 4.54
N ASP A 11 -28.02 16.33 4.52
CA ASP A 11 -28.38 15.25 5.43
C ASP A 11 -27.44 14.06 5.27
N GLN A 12 -27.19 13.57 4.05
CA GLN A 12 -26.30 12.43 3.81
C GLN A 12 -24.85 12.66 4.28
N LEU A 13 -24.33 13.88 4.13
CA LEU A 13 -22.94 14.20 4.50
C LEU A 13 -22.75 14.30 6.02
N LEU A 14 -23.80 14.70 6.75
CA LEU A 14 -23.76 14.95 8.19
C LEU A 14 -24.37 13.79 9.01
N THR A 15 -25.10 12.87 8.35
CA THR A 15 -25.78 11.73 8.99
C THR A 15 -24.79 10.85 9.75
N GLY A 16 -25.13 10.56 11.01
CA GLY A 16 -24.34 9.69 11.90
C GLY A 16 -23.12 10.35 12.53
N GLN A 17 -22.78 11.60 12.16
CA GLN A 17 -21.66 12.35 12.74
C GLN A 17 -22.13 13.60 13.49
N LEU A 18 -23.17 14.26 13.01
CA LEU A 18 -23.78 15.40 13.68
C LEU A 18 -24.93 14.94 14.58
N ILE A 19 -24.79 15.13 15.89
CA ILE A 19 -25.87 14.94 16.86
C ILE A 19 -26.39 16.31 17.30
N LEU A 20 -27.68 16.55 17.01
CA LEU A 20 -28.42 17.74 17.44
C LEU A 20 -29.35 17.36 18.60
N GLN A 21 -29.17 18.03 19.74
CA GLN A 21 -30.05 17.98 20.90
C GLN A 21 -30.59 19.38 21.17
N ALA A 22 -31.67 19.49 21.93
CA ALA A 22 -32.36 20.77 22.18
C ALA A 22 -31.46 21.90 22.71
N GLN A 23 -30.35 21.56 23.39
CA GLN A 23 -29.40 22.52 23.95
C GLN A 23 -27.93 22.22 23.61
N GLN A 24 -27.67 21.24 22.74
CA GLN A 24 -26.31 20.79 22.48
C GLN A 24 -26.14 20.33 21.04
N VAL A 25 -25.04 20.76 20.43
CA VAL A 25 -24.56 20.26 19.15
C VAL A 25 -23.27 19.49 19.42
N THR A 26 -23.23 18.22 19.00
CA THR A 26 -22.06 17.37 19.17
C THR A 26 -21.64 16.78 17.84
N TRP A 27 -20.34 16.82 17.55
CA TRP A 27 -19.74 16.12 16.41
C TRP A 27 -19.07 14.83 16.88
N LEU A 28 -19.36 13.73 16.18
CA LEU A 28 -18.78 12.42 16.44
C LEU A 28 -17.71 12.07 15.40
N GLY A 29 -16.50 11.82 15.88
CA GLY A 29 -15.39 11.36 15.05
C GLY A 29 -14.62 12.49 14.36
N ARG A 30 -13.88 12.14 13.30
CA ARG A 30 -13.06 13.08 12.52
C ARG A 30 -13.86 13.58 11.31
N LEU A 31 -13.44 14.73 10.77
CA LEU A 31 -13.87 15.14 9.44
C LEU A 31 -13.28 14.17 8.40
N HIS A 32 -14.14 13.63 7.55
CA HIS A 32 -13.74 12.67 6.51
C HIS A 32 -13.58 13.33 5.15
N SER A 33 -14.18 14.51 4.95
CA SER A 33 -14.07 15.25 3.69
C SER A 33 -14.27 16.75 3.85
N PRO A 34 -13.67 17.58 2.97
CA PRO A 34 -13.92 19.02 2.94
C PRO A 34 -15.38 19.37 2.61
N ALA A 35 -16.12 18.45 1.98
CA ALA A 35 -17.55 18.61 1.71
C ALA A 35 -18.39 18.63 2.99
N GLN A 36 -17.99 17.91 4.03
CA GLN A 36 -18.66 17.93 5.35
C GLN A 36 -18.47 19.27 6.06
N LEU A 37 -17.27 19.83 5.98
CA LEU A 37 -16.98 21.15 6.55
C LEU A 37 -17.77 22.25 5.83
N GLN A 38 -17.90 22.15 4.50
CA GLN A 38 -18.74 23.05 3.73
C GLN A 38 -20.23 22.89 4.08
N ALA A 39 -20.70 21.66 4.30
CA ALA A 39 -22.07 21.40 4.75
C ALA A 39 -22.35 21.99 6.15
N LEU A 40 -21.41 21.88 7.10
CA LEU A 40 -21.52 22.53 8.41
C LEU A 40 -21.55 24.06 8.31
N ARG A 41 -20.73 24.64 7.43
CA ARG A 41 -20.75 26.10 7.16
C ARG A 41 -22.03 26.56 6.47
N ALA A 42 -22.64 25.72 5.63
CA ALA A 42 -23.97 26.00 5.07
C ALA A 42 -25.04 25.96 6.17
N LEU A 43 -24.95 25.00 7.09
CA LEU A 43 -25.84 24.87 8.25
C LEU A 43 -25.74 26.08 9.19
N SER A 44 -24.56 26.67 9.34
CA SER A 44 -24.36 27.87 10.19
C SER A 44 -25.05 29.13 9.65
N GLN A 45 -25.51 29.11 8.40
CA GLN A 45 -26.31 30.20 7.81
C GLN A 45 -27.82 29.99 8.02
N GLN A 46 -28.22 28.83 8.53
CA GLN A 46 -29.61 28.43 8.76
C GLN A 46 -29.91 28.39 10.26
N GLY A 47 -31.17 28.55 10.65
CA GLY A 47 -31.61 28.52 12.06
C GLY A 47 -31.54 29.86 12.80
N ASP A 48 -31.74 29.81 14.12
CA ASP A 48 -31.74 30.93 15.05
C ASP A 48 -30.32 31.32 15.53
N ALA A 49 -30.17 32.53 16.08
CA ALA A 49 -28.87 33.07 16.49
C ALA A 49 -28.03 32.12 17.40
N PRO A 50 -28.58 31.49 18.46
CA PRO A 50 -27.79 30.61 19.32
C PRO A 50 -27.35 29.32 18.60
N PHE A 51 -28.17 28.79 17.69
CA PHE A 51 -27.80 27.65 16.88
C PHE A 51 -26.64 27.95 15.93
N ARG A 52 -26.70 29.09 15.23
CA ARG A 52 -25.62 29.54 14.34
C ARG A 52 -24.30 29.71 15.09
N GLU A 53 -24.37 30.25 16.30
CA GLU A 53 -23.20 30.41 17.16
C GLU A 53 -22.62 29.05 17.58
N ALA A 54 -23.46 28.09 17.97
CA ALA A 54 -23.04 26.75 18.34
C ALA A 54 -22.33 26.03 17.17
N ILE A 55 -22.89 26.09 15.95
CA ILE A 55 -22.28 25.50 14.75
C ILE A 55 -20.98 26.22 14.39
N THR A 56 -20.92 27.55 14.52
CA THR A 56 -19.68 28.31 14.25
C THR A 56 -18.56 27.88 15.20
N ARG A 57 -18.86 27.78 16.51
CA ARG A 57 -17.88 27.28 17.51
C ARG A 57 -17.43 25.85 17.19
N LEU A 58 -18.34 24.99 16.74
CA LEU A 58 -18.02 23.62 16.34
C LEU A 58 -17.08 23.59 15.13
N VAL A 59 -17.36 24.37 14.09
CA VAL A 59 -16.50 24.48 12.90
C VAL A 59 -15.10 24.97 13.29
N THR A 60 -15.00 26.02 14.11
CA THR A 60 -13.70 26.51 14.61
C THR A 60 -12.96 25.45 15.44
N ALA A 61 -13.66 24.70 16.30
CA ALA A 61 -13.05 23.62 17.07
C ALA A 61 -12.52 22.50 16.16
N LEU A 62 -13.24 22.17 15.09
CA LEU A 62 -12.81 21.17 14.12
C LEU A 62 -11.62 21.64 13.28
N GLU A 63 -11.60 22.90 12.85
CA GLU A 63 -10.49 23.48 12.08
C GLU A 63 -9.21 23.61 12.90
N THR A 64 -9.33 23.95 14.19
CA THR A 64 -8.16 24.04 15.08
C THR A 64 -7.58 22.65 15.39
N LEU A 65 -8.41 21.61 15.48
CA LEU A 65 -7.96 20.21 15.60
C LEU A 65 -7.32 19.68 14.31
N GLU A 66 -7.82 20.12 13.15
CA GLU A 66 -7.23 19.86 11.83
C GLU A 66 -6.10 20.82 11.48
N THR A 67 -5.34 21.34 12.46
CA THR A 67 -4.09 22.04 12.15
C THR A 67 -3.13 21.06 11.49
N THR A 68 -3.29 20.86 10.18
CA THR A 68 -2.26 20.38 9.27
C THR A 68 -1.15 21.39 9.38
N ALA A 69 -0.13 21.06 10.19
CA ALA A 69 1.14 21.73 10.11
C ALA A 69 1.58 21.64 8.65
N ALA A 70 1.58 22.78 7.95
CA ALA A 70 2.24 22.86 6.66
C ALA A 70 3.69 22.46 6.91
N LEU A 71 4.08 21.28 6.42
CA LEU A 71 5.48 20.88 6.45
C LEU A 71 6.23 21.91 5.63
N SER A 72 7.06 22.72 6.28
CA SER A 72 7.86 23.78 5.64
C SER A 72 8.91 23.22 4.67
N ALA A 73 9.05 21.90 4.61
CA ALA A 73 9.87 21.18 3.65
C ALA A 73 9.00 20.11 2.95
N PRO A 74 9.20 19.86 1.64
CA PRO A 74 8.57 18.72 0.99
C PRO A 74 8.94 17.45 1.75
N LEU A 75 7.97 16.54 1.92
CA LEU A 75 8.22 15.19 2.39
C LEU A 75 9.44 14.64 1.64
N PRO A 76 10.40 13.97 2.32
CA PRO A 76 11.60 13.48 1.66
C PRO A 76 11.18 12.57 0.50
N THR A 77 11.31 13.08 -0.72
CA THR A 77 11.03 12.34 -1.94
C THR A 77 12.06 11.24 -2.01
N ARG A 78 11.61 9.98 -2.01
CA ARG A 78 12.51 8.84 -2.22
C ARG A 78 13.28 9.09 -3.53
N PRO A 79 14.63 9.12 -3.51
CA PRO A 79 15.41 9.41 -4.71
C PRO A 79 15.10 8.36 -5.78
N GLN A 80 14.80 8.81 -6.99
CA GLN A 80 14.60 7.90 -8.11
C GLN A 80 15.95 7.33 -8.55
N PRO A 81 16.00 6.12 -9.13
CA PRO A 81 17.25 5.55 -9.64
C PRO A 81 18.03 6.47 -10.58
N SER A 82 17.33 7.28 -11.38
CA SER A 82 17.91 8.29 -12.28
C SER A 82 18.61 9.46 -11.57
N GLN A 83 18.34 9.65 -10.28
CA GLN A 83 18.92 10.70 -9.44
C GLN A 83 20.14 10.20 -8.65
N LEU A 84 20.46 8.90 -8.74
CA LEU A 84 21.64 8.34 -8.11
C LEU A 84 22.90 8.60 -8.96
N PRO A 85 24.06 8.81 -8.31
CA PRO A 85 25.35 8.79 -8.99
C PRO A 85 25.51 7.48 -9.81
N PRO A 86 26.14 7.52 -11.01
CA PRO A 86 26.27 6.35 -11.89
C PRO A 86 26.86 5.11 -11.21
N ALA A 87 27.80 5.31 -10.28
CA ALA A 87 28.42 4.23 -9.52
C ALA A 87 27.47 3.51 -8.55
N LEU A 88 26.40 4.18 -8.11
CA LEU A 88 25.44 3.66 -7.12
C LEU A 88 24.18 3.08 -7.77
N GLN A 89 23.89 3.42 -9.02
CA GLN A 89 22.74 2.89 -9.78
C GLN A 89 22.68 1.35 -9.86
N PRO A 90 23.79 0.60 -10.01
CA PRO A 90 23.72 -0.87 -10.05
C PRO A 90 23.68 -1.52 -8.65
N VAL A 91 24.00 -0.79 -7.58
CA VAL A 91 24.11 -1.35 -6.21
C VAL A 91 22.88 -1.02 -5.37
N LEU A 92 22.33 0.18 -5.52
CA LEU A 92 21.18 0.65 -4.76
C LEU A 92 19.88 0.30 -5.49
N LEU A 93 19.28 -0.82 -5.10
CA LEU A 93 17.94 -1.23 -5.50
C LEU A 93 16.88 -0.36 -4.80
N ILE A 94 16.59 0.81 -5.35
CA ILE A 94 15.49 1.66 -4.89
C ILE A 94 14.18 1.18 -5.54
N GLY A 95 13.60 0.12 -4.98
CA GLY A 95 12.31 -0.40 -5.44
C GLY A 95 11.16 0.58 -5.16
N ARG A 96 10.16 0.61 -6.04
CA ARG A 96 8.92 1.41 -5.84
C ARG A 96 7.94 0.75 -4.87
N ALA A 97 8.03 -0.57 -4.72
CA ALA A 97 7.15 -1.39 -3.91
C ALA A 97 7.93 -2.51 -3.21
N ARG A 98 7.32 -3.13 -2.20
CA ARG A 98 7.85 -4.33 -1.54
C ARG A 98 6.91 -5.49 -1.86
N ILE A 99 7.46 -6.54 -2.46
CA ILE A 99 6.72 -7.76 -2.79
C ILE A 99 7.09 -8.84 -1.78
N ARG A 100 6.09 -9.61 -1.34
CA ARG A 100 6.29 -10.82 -0.56
C ARG A 100 5.57 -11.96 -1.27
N TYR A 101 6.25 -13.09 -1.41
CA TYR A 101 5.70 -14.32 -1.95
C TYR A 101 5.59 -15.36 -0.84
N HIS A 102 4.48 -16.09 -0.81
CA HIS A 102 4.19 -17.12 0.19
C HIS A 102 4.19 -18.49 -0.49
N GLY A 103 5.01 -19.43 -0.01
CA GLY A 103 5.15 -20.77 -0.60
C GLY A 103 6.35 -20.90 -1.55
N LEU A 104 6.31 -21.95 -2.38
CA LEU A 104 7.30 -22.21 -3.42
C LEU A 104 6.90 -21.47 -4.70
N MET A 105 7.77 -20.57 -5.17
CA MET A 105 7.58 -19.91 -6.45
C MET A 105 8.05 -20.84 -7.57
N THR A 106 7.20 -21.07 -8.58
CA THR A 106 7.60 -21.80 -9.78
C THR A 106 8.40 -20.92 -10.73
N VAL A 107 9.14 -21.55 -11.65
CA VAL A 107 9.92 -20.84 -12.67
C VAL A 107 9.01 -19.96 -13.53
N GLN A 108 7.82 -20.46 -13.89
CA GLN A 108 6.87 -19.71 -14.72
C GLN A 108 6.35 -18.46 -13.98
N GLU A 109 5.97 -18.60 -12.71
CA GLU A 109 5.51 -17.45 -11.91
C GLU A 109 6.61 -16.39 -11.72
N GLY A 110 7.87 -16.81 -11.56
CA GLY A 110 9.01 -15.91 -11.51
C GLY A 110 9.20 -15.15 -12.83
N GLN A 111 9.02 -15.82 -13.98
CA GLN A 111 9.09 -15.19 -15.30
C GLN A 111 7.93 -14.23 -15.54
N ASP A 112 6.70 -14.64 -15.21
CA ASP A 112 5.51 -13.81 -15.35
C ASP A 112 5.61 -12.55 -14.48
N LEU A 113 6.04 -12.71 -13.23
CA LEU A 113 6.25 -11.59 -12.30
C LEU A 113 7.36 -10.66 -12.80
N ARG A 114 8.45 -11.19 -13.34
CA ARG A 114 9.55 -10.40 -13.91
C ARG A 114 9.13 -9.63 -15.15
N ALA A 115 8.19 -10.16 -15.95
CA ALA A 115 7.64 -9.50 -17.13
C ALA A 115 6.77 -8.27 -16.80
N LEU A 116 6.24 -8.17 -15.56
CA LEU A 116 5.46 -7.01 -15.11
C LEU A 116 6.30 -5.76 -14.82
N PHE A 117 7.63 -5.89 -14.81
CA PHE A 117 8.54 -4.78 -14.50
C PHE A 117 9.44 -4.47 -15.68
N ASP A 118 9.56 -3.20 -16.05
CA ASP A 118 10.37 -2.76 -17.17
C ASP A 118 11.82 -2.42 -16.77
N THR A 119 12.04 -2.06 -15.50
CA THR A 119 13.34 -1.58 -15.04
C THR A 119 14.27 -2.73 -14.66
N ALA A 120 15.57 -2.58 -14.96
CA ALA A 120 16.60 -3.53 -14.54
C ALA A 120 16.63 -3.81 -13.02
N PRO A 121 16.55 -2.81 -12.11
CA PRO A 121 16.57 -3.08 -10.68
C PRO A 121 15.33 -3.84 -10.19
N ASP A 122 14.14 -3.57 -10.74
CA ASP A 122 12.93 -4.29 -10.36
C ASP A 122 13.00 -5.75 -10.84
N LYS A 123 13.52 -5.99 -12.06
CA LYS A 123 13.76 -7.35 -12.57
C LYS A 123 14.76 -8.11 -11.69
N GLN A 124 15.83 -7.46 -11.22
CA GLN A 124 16.79 -8.07 -10.31
C GLN A 124 16.12 -8.42 -8.96
N ALA A 125 15.31 -7.52 -8.41
CA ALA A 125 14.62 -7.78 -7.15
C ALA A 125 13.64 -8.97 -7.25
N VAL A 126 13.02 -9.20 -8.41
CA VAL A 126 12.20 -10.38 -8.67
C VAL A 126 13.05 -11.65 -8.75
N THR A 127 14.23 -11.60 -9.37
CA THR A 127 15.20 -12.72 -9.35
C THR A 127 15.58 -13.08 -7.92
N ASP A 128 15.96 -12.10 -7.11
CA ASP A 128 16.33 -12.31 -5.70
C ASP A 128 15.16 -12.89 -4.88
N LEU A 129 13.93 -12.43 -5.17
CA LEU A 129 12.72 -12.96 -4.54
C LEU A 129 12.46 -14.43 -4.94
N PHE A 130 12.64 -14.77 -6.22
CA PHE A 130 12.50 -16.13 -6.72
C PHE A 130 13.50 -17.07 -6.03
N GLU A 131 14.78 -16.68 -5.97
CA GLU A 131 15.80 -17.46 -5.26
C GLU A 131 15.46 -17.63 -3.78
N ALA A 132 15.04 -16.57 -3.10
CA ALA A 132 14.65 -16.64 -1.70
C ALA A 132 13.42 -17.54 -1.47
N ALA A 133 12.44 -17.52 -2.38
CA ALA A 133 11.23 -18.35 -2.30
C ALA A 133 11.53 -19.83 -2.60
N ALA A 134 12.33 -20.11 -3.64
CA ALA A 134 12.77 -21.45 -4.00
C ALA A 134 13.60 -22.09 -2.87
N ASN A 135 14.52 -21.32 -2.28
CA ASN A 135 15.35 -21.78 -1.17
C ASN A 135 14.53 -21.97 0.12
N ARG A 136 13.52 -21.15 0.39
CA ARG A 136 12.65 -21.31 1.58
C ARG A 136 11.86 -22.60 1.59
N GLY A 137 11.28 -23.00 0.45
CA GLY A 137 10.51 -24.24 0.39
C GLY A 137 11.37 -25.50 0.47
N LEU A 138 12.70 -25.37 0.38
CA LEU A 138 13.68 -26.44 0.54
C LEU A 138 14.43 -26.41 1.88
N GLN A 139 14.13 -25.45 2.79
CA GLN A 139 14.86 -25.33 4.06
C GLN A 139 14.72 -26.61 4.91
N GLY A 140 15.80 -27.41 4.92
CA GLY A 140 15.92 -28.67 5.66
C GLY A 140 15.47 -29.92 4.92
N SER A 141 15.01 -29.81 3.66
CA SER A 141 14.53 -30.95 2.87
C SER A 141 15.50 -31.26 1.72
N GLU A 142 16.09 -32.45 1.74
CA GLU A 142 17.01 -32.93 0.71
C GLU A 142 16.21 -33.56 -0.45
N LEU A 143 16.34 -33.03 -1.66
CA LEU A 143 15.82 -33.69 -2.85
C LEU A 143 16.68 -34.92 -3.14
N ARG A 144 16.06 -36.10 -3.12
CA ARG A 144 16.73 -37.36 -3.40
C ARG A 144 16.11 -38.05 -4.60
N LEU A 145 16.94 -38.48 -5.54
CA LEU A 145 16.52 -39.28 -6.69
C LEU A 145 16.59 -40.76 -6.37
N ARG A 146 15.55 -41.48 -6.80
CA ARG A 146 15.52 -42.94 -6.83
C ARG A 146 15.01 -43.36 -8.20
N ALA A 147 15.82 -44.14 -8.91
CA ALA A 147 15.43 -44.75 -10.17
C ALA A 147 14.79 -46.12 -9.93
N ARG A 148 13.83 -46.48 -10.78
CA ARG A 148 13.29 -47.85 -10.87
C ARG A 148 13.15 -48.22 -12.34
N ARG A 149 13.43 -49.49 -12.68
CA ARG A 149 13.18 -50.03 -14.02
C ARG A 149 12.13 -51.13 -13.92
N GLY A 150 10.93 -50.85 -14.43
CA GLY A 150 9.79 -51.76 -14.35
C GLY A 150 9.50 -52.16 -12.89
N SER A 151 9.42 -53.46 -12.64
CA SER A 151 9.12 -54.05 -11.33
C SER A 151 10.36 -54.37 -10.47
N ALA A 152 11.55 -53.96 -10.89
CA ALA A 152 12.79 -54.21 -10.15
C ALA A 152 12.87 -53.40 -8.84
N ALA A 153 13.67 -53.89 -7.90
CA ALA A 153 13.96 -53.19 -6.65
C ALA A 153 14.49 -51.77 -6.94
N PRO A 154 14.00 -50.73 -6.24
CA PRO A 154 14.43 -49.36 -6.49
C PRO A 154 15.90 -49.15 -6.15
N SER A 155 16.55 -48.20 -6.82
CA SER A 155 17.90 -47.77 -6.46
C SER A 155 17.93 -47.09 -5.08
N ASP A 156 19.14 -46.96 -4.54
CA ASP A 156 19.39 -46.08 -3.41
C ASP A 156 19.01 -44.63 -3.75
N LEU A 157 18.65 -43.89 -2.70
CA LEU A 157 18.31 -42.48 -2.79
C LEU A 157 19.60 -41.66 -2.87
N LEU A 158 19.81 -40.97 -3.99
CA LEU A 158 20.99 -40.11 -4.21
C LEU A 158 20.62 -38.63 -4.06
N PRO A 159 21.41 -37.82 -3.32
CA PRO A 159 21.18 -36.38 -3.21
C PRO A 159 21.26 -35.68 -4.56
N LEU A 160 20.34 -34.73 -4.79
CA LEU A 160 20.45 -33.74 -5.85
C LEU A 160 21.01 -32.43 -5.29
N SER A 161 22.14 -32.00 -5.84
CA SER A 161 22.67 -30.66 -5.58
C SER A 161 22.07 -29.68 -6.60
N PRO A 162 21.32 -28.65 -6.17
CA PRO A 162 20.86 -27.62 -7.09
C PRO A 162 22.07 -26.87 -7.68
N ARG A 163 22.09 -26.70 -8.99
CA ARG A 163 23.05 -25.83 -9.69
C ARG A 163 22.31 -24.56 -10.10
N SER A 164 22.91 -23.41 -9.85
CA SER A 164 22.42 -22.11 -10.32
C SER A 164 22.32 -22.13 -11.85
N LEU A 165 21.25 -21.56 -12.41
CA LEU A 165 21.04 -21.46 -13.86
C LEU A 165 21.85 -20.33 -14.52
N ASP A 166 22.84 -19.77 -13.82
CA ASP A 166 23.79 -18.78 -14.37
C ASP A 166 24.98 -19.48 -15.03
N GLU A 167 24.71 -20.35 -16.01
CA GLU A 167 25.74 -20.88 -16.92
C GLU A 167 25.08 -21.71 -18.01
N SER A 168 24.50 -21.04 -19.00
CA SER A 168 24.21 -21.61 -20.32
C SER A 168 24.44 -20.54 -21.35
N SER A 169 25.65 -20.55 -21.88
CA SER A 169 26.12 -19.78 -23.03
C SER A 169 25.13 -19.77 -24.18
N ASN A 170 24.72 -18.58 -24.62
CA ASN A 170 25.04 -18.02 -25.95
C ASN A 170 24.67 -16.53 -26.00
#